data_AF-A0A7W0Z3K9-F1
#
_entry.id   AF-A0A7W0Z3K9-F1
#
_cell.length_a   1.000
_cell.length_b   1.000
_cell.length_c   1.000
_cell.angle_alpha   90.00
_cell.angle_beta   90.00
_cell.angle_gamma   90.00
#
_symmetry.space_group_name_H-M   'P 1'
#
loop_
_entity.id
_entity.type
_entity.pdbx_description
1 polymer ?
#
loop_
_entity_poly.entity_id
_entity_poly.type
_entity_poly.pdbx_seq_one_letter_code
_entity_poly.pdbx_strand_id
1 'polypeptide(L)' 'LAETVRSFREILDGKHDALPEQAFLMVGDVDMAVAKAEQLTGAAAA' A
#
# COMPACT_ATOMS: atom_id res chain seq x y z
N LEU A 1 8.08 -12.69 8.81
CA LEU A 1 6.90 -13.52 8.51
C LEU A 1 5.62 -12.96 9.15
N ALA A 2 5.62 -12.64 10.45
CA ALA A 2 4.47 -12.03 11.12
C ALA A 2 4.00 -10.73 10.43
N GLU A 3 4.94 -9.86 10.05
CA GLU A 3 4.67 -8.60 9.32
C GLU A 3 4.01 -8.83 7.96
N THR A 4 4.43 -9.89 7.24
CA THR A 4 3.82 -10.28 5.97
C THR A 4 2.37 -10.71 6.17
N VAL A 5 2.11 -11.57 7.17
CA VAL A 5 0.74 -12.03 7.49
C VAL A 5 -0.15 -10.87 7.95
N ARG A 6 0.39 -9.95 8.76
CA ARG A 6 -0.31 -8.73 9.17
C ARG A 6 -0.68 -7.87 7.96
N SER A 7 0.28 -7.62 7.06
CA SER A 7 0.08 -6.82 5.85
C SER A 7 -1.05 -7.38 4.98
N PHE A 8 -1.01 -8.69 4.69
CA PHE A 8 -2.07 -9.34 3.93
C PHE A 8 -3.42 -9.31 4.65
N ARG A 9 -3.43 -9.42 5.98
CA ARG A 9 -4.67 -9.32 6.75
C ARG A 9 -5.29 -7.93 6.69
N GLU A 10 -4.48 -6.87 6.78
CA GLU A 10 -4.98 -5.50 6.66
C GLU A 10 -5.52 -5.19 5.26
N ILE A 11 -4.90 -5.76 4.22
CA ILE A 11 -5.43 -5.71 2.85
C ILE A 11 -6.78 -6.44 2.76
N LEU A 12 -6.90 -7.64 3.32
CA LEU A 12 -8.17 -8.38 3.34
C LEU A 12 -9.27 -7.72 4.20
N ASP A 13 -8.88 -7.01 5.25
CA ASP A 13 -9.79 -6.21 6.09
C ASP A 13 -10.23 -4.91 5.40
N GLY A 14 -9.71 -4.60 4.19
CA GLY A 14 -10.09 -3.45 3.38
C GLY A 14 -9.54 -2.10 3.86
N LYS A 15 -8.57 -2.11 4.79
CA LYS A 15 -8.01 -0.87 5.38
C LYS A 15 -7.26 0.00 4.36
N HIS A 16 -6.74 -0.62 3.31
CA HIS A 16 -5.89 0.00 2.30
C HIS A 16 -6.55 0.03 0.90
N ASP A 17 -7.87 -0.22 0.81
CA ASP A 17 -8.62 -0.26 -0.45
C ASP A 17 -8.72 1.11 -1.14
N ALA A 18 -8.46 2.19 -0.41
CA ALA A 18 -8.40 3.54 -0.95
C ALA A 18 -7.09 3.84 -1.71
N LEU A 19 -6.07 2.98 -1.59
CA LEU A 19 -4.78 3.18 -2.23
C LEU A 19 -4.83 2.71 -3.70
N PRO A 20 -4.15 3.41 -4.62
CA PRO A 20 -4.08 3.00 -6.02
C PRO A 20 -3.33 1.66 -6.15
N GLU A 21 -3.75 0.80 -7.10
CA GLU A 21 -3.13 -0.51 -7.32
C GLU A 21 -1.61 -0.43 -7.56
N GLN A 22 -1.14 0.66 -8.19
CA GLN A 22 0.28 0.91 -8.44
C GLN A 22 1.11 1.08 -7.15
N ALA A 23 0.47 1.41 -6.04
CA ALA A 23 1.11 1.51 -4.74
C ALA A 23 1.56 0.15 -4.20
N PHE A 24 0.86 -0.93 -4.57
CA PHE A 24 1.21 -2.30 -4.17
C PHE A 24 2.23 -2.96 -5.11
N LEU A 25 2.64 -2.27 -6.17
CA LEU A 25 3.61 -2.81 -7.11
C LEU A 25 5.03 -2.72 -6.55
N MET A 26 5.71 -3.87 -6.44
CA MET A 26 7.12 -3.98 -6.01
C MET A 26 7.38 -3.38 -4.61
N VAL A 27 6.49 -3.65 -3.65
CA VAL A 27 6.66 -3.27 -2.25
C VAL A 27 6.90 -4.50 -1.36
N GLY A 28 7.66 -4.31 -0.27
CA GLY A 28 7.99 -5.38 0.67
C GLY A 28 6.95 -5.56 1.79
N ASP A 29 6.32 -4.46 2.21
CA ASP A 29 5.31 -4.41 3.27
C ASP A 29 4.20 -3.39 2.91
N VAL A 30 3.17 -3.35 3.75
CA VAL A 30 2.02 -2.47 3.54
C VAL A 30 2.35 -1.00 3.82
N ASP A 31 3.30 -0.72 4.71
CA ASP A 31 3.70 0.66 5.02
C ASP A 31 4.40 1.31 3.81
N MET A 32 5.23 0.54 3.09
CA MET A 32 5.78 0.94 1.80
C MET A 32 4.69 1.16 0.74
N ALA A 33 3.61 0.37 0.77
CA ALA A 33 2.47 0.59 -0.13
C ALA A 33 1.80 1.93 0.17
N VAL A 34 1.55 2.25 1.44
CA VAL A 34 0.98 3.54 1.87
C VAL A 34 1.90 4.70 1.44
N ALA A 35 3.19 4.62 1.73
CA ALA A 35 4.14 5.69 1.36
C ALA A 35 4.22 5.89 -0.18
N LYS A 36 4.16 4.80 -0.94
CA LYS A 36 4.13 4.86 -2.41
C LYS A 36 2.82 5.41 -2.94
N ALA A 37 1.69 5.09 -2.31
CA ALA A 37 0.40 5.70 -2.64
C ALA A 37 0.40 7.21 -2.40
N GLU A 38 0.99 7.68 -1.30
CA GLU A 38 1.16 9.11 -1.02
C GLU A 38 2.02 9.78 -2.11
N GLN A 39 3.10 9.12 -2.56
CA GLN A 39 3.91 9.61 -3.67
C GLN A 39 3.15 9.63 -5.00
N LEU A 40 2.35 8.61 -5.30
CA LEU A 40 1.59 8.53 -6.56
C LEU A 40 0.46 9.57 -6.60
N THR A 41 -0.25 9.76 -5.49
CA THR A 41 -1.32 10.75 -5.38
C THR A 41 -0.76 12.18 -5.38
N GLY A 42 0.41 12.41 -4.79
CA GLY A 42 1.11 13.70 -4.85
C GLY A 42 1.82 13.99 -6.18
N ALA A 43 2.37 12.97 -6.85
CA ALA A 43 3.07 13.13 -8.13
C ALA A 43 2.13 13.18 -9.34
N ALA A 44 0.90 12.66 -9.24
CA ALA A 44 -0.11 12.78 -10.30
C ALA A 44 -0.71 14.20 -10.41
N ALA A 45 -0.35 15.12 -9.50
CA ALA A 45 -0.83 16.50 -9.49
C ALA A 45 0.16 17.53 -10.08
N ALA A 46 1.25 17.09 -10.73
CA ALA A 46 2.25 17.96 -11.36
C ALA A 46 2.28 17.80 -12.89
#